data_AF-A0A4Q0SAF2-F1
#
_entry.id   AF-A0A4Q0SAF2-F1
#
_cell.length_a   1.000
_cell.length_b   1.000
_cell.length_c   1.000
_cell.angle_alpha   90.00
_cell.angle_beta   90.00
_cell.angle_gamma   90.00
#
_symmetry.space_group_name_H-M   'P 1'
#
loop_
_entity.id
_entity.type
_entity.pdbx_description
1 polymer ?
#
loop_
_entity_poly.entity_id
_entity_poly.type
_entity_poly.pdbx_seq_one_letter_code
_entity_poly.pdbx_strand_id
1 'polypeptide(L)'
;MVHEMQGAASGRMSVNTDHFTIWPTAWAFLFPVILVILWTAPFDIAFLGVPVLFLVWACSALLAIGLAISSARTRKWRRAIAMSVLPLTTLVAIANAGTVWRLAMETGERLHFQALRQSYLQDLSKLPSSGEPRFAIWRWGGFGISHAVVYDESDEIALSEQSSAWKKRVADTEVGMCGAWGTPLGSHFYLIRTGC
;
A
#
# COMPACT_ATOMS: atom_id res chain seq x y z
N MET A 1 25.01 41.20 58.93
CA MET A 1 23.92 40.22 59.17
C MET A 1 22.66 40.83 58.59
N VAL A 2 21.83 40.02 57.91
CA VAL A 2 20.74 40.39 56.96
C VAL A 2 21.28 40.60 55.52
N HIS A 3 21.56 39.52 54.77
CA HIS A 3 20.65 38.83 53.84
C HIS A 3 20.00 39.80 52.83
N GLU A 4 20.51 39.94 51.60
CA GLU A 4 20.37 39.00 50.48
C GLU A 4 18.90 38.75 50.12
N MET A 5 18.37 39.49 49.14
CA MET A 5 17.29 39.05 48.25
C MET A 5 17.42 39.79 46.91
N GLN A 6 18.36 39.32 46.10
CA GLN A 6 18.34 39.55 44.65
C GLN A 6 17.10 38.85 44.08
N GLY A 7 16.12 39.63 43.67
CA GLY A 7 15.00 39.20 42.85
C GLY A 7 15.50 38.81 41.46
N ALA A 8 16.02 37.59 41.33
CA ALA A 8 16.21 36.95 40.05
C ALA A 8 14.82 36.62 39.49
N ALA A 9 14.34 37.48 38.61
CA ALA A 9 13.22 37.20 37.72
C ALA A 9 13.61 36.01 36.85
N SER A 10 13.35 34.80 37.36
CA SER A 10 13.31 33.58 36.58
C SER A 10 12.10 33.69 35.67
N GLY A 11 12.30 34.36 34.54
CA GLY A 11 11.44 34.25 33.37
C GLY A 11 11.45 32.80 32.95
N ARG A 12 10.55 32.01 33.55
CA ARG A 12 10.14 30.73 32.99
C ARG A 12 9.66 31.08 31.59
N MET A 13 10.51 30.83 30.59
CA MET A 13 10.02 30.50 29.28
C MET A 13 9.02 29.39 29.51
N SER A 14 7.73 29.74 29.51
CA SER A 14 6.70 28.77 29.24
C SER A 14 7.05 28.27 27.86
N VAL A 15 7.76 27.14 27.83
CA VAL A 15 7.75 26.24 26.69
C VAL A 15 6.27 25.94 26.54
N ASN A 16 5.62 26.74 25.70
CA ASN A 16 4.21 26.67 25.44
C ASN A 16 4.04 25.28 24.86
N THR A 17 3.58 24.37 25.70
CA THR A 17 3.20 23.01 25.36
C THR A 17 1.90 23.08 24.54
N ASP A 18 1.89 23.92 23.50
CA ASP A 18 1.14 23.69 22.29
C ASP A 18 1.72 22.40 21.72
N HIS A 19 1.32 21.28 22.32
CA HIS A 19 1.45 19.95 21.78
C HIS A 19 0.63 19.99 20.50
N PHE A 20 1.28 20.52 19.46
CA PHE A 20 0.77 20.60 18.11
C PHE A 20 0.28 19.20 17.85
N THR A 21 -1.03 19.10 17.69
CA THR A 21 -1.69 17.80 17.72
C THR A 21 -1.43 17.18 16.36
N ILE A 22 -0.22 16.64 16.18
CA ILE A 22 0.37 16.16 14.92
C ILE A 22 -0.28 14.85 14.49
N TRP A 23 -0.94 14.14 15.42
CA TRP A 23 -1.51 12.82 15.14
C TRP A 23 -2.48 12.77 13.94
N PRO A 24 -3.39 13.74 13.68
CA PRO A 24 -4.28 13.67 12.52
C PRO A 24 -3.50 13.76 11.21
N THR A 25 -2.45 14.59 11.20
CA THR A 25 -1.53 14.73 10.07
C THR A 25 -0.67 13.48 9.91
N ALA A 26 -0.12 12.93 10.98
CA ALA A 26 0.65 11.69 10.94
C ALA A 26 -0.21 10.54 10.40
N TRP A 27 -1.45 10.40 10.86
CA TRP A 27 -2.38 9.43 10.33
C TRP A 27 -2.69 9.68 8.85
N ALA A 28 -2.94 10.94 8.44
CA ALA A 28 -3.13 11.33 7.02
C ALA A 28 -2.09 10.68 6.08
N PHE A 29 -0.83 10.62 6.50
CA PHE A 29 0.28 10.02 5.74
C PHE A 29 0.49 8.53 6.01
N LEU A 30 0.28 8.05 7.24
CA LEU A 30 0.50 6.65 7.60
C LEU A 30 -0.49 5.72 6.91
N PHE A 31 -1.74 6.13 6.74
CA PHE A 31 -2.76 5.29 6.11
C PHE A 31 -2.42 4.83 4.69
N PRO A 32 -2.09 5.72 3.72
CA PRO A 32 -1.74 5.26 2.38
C PRO A 32 -0.49 4.37 2.39
N VAL A 33 0.47 4.63 3.28
CA VAL A 33 1.67 3.79 3.43
C VAL A 33 1.31 2.40 3.94
N ILE A 34 0.51 2.30 5.01
CA ILE A 34 0.06 1.01 5.56
C ILE A 34 -0.79 0.26 4.54
N LEU A 35 -1.65 0.95 3.80
CA LEU A 35 -2.47 0.35 2.75
C LEU A 35 -1.59 -0.28 1.66
N VAL A 36 -0.56 0.43 1.19
CA VAL A 36 0.42 -0.12 0.24
C VAL A 36 1.15 -1.33 0.83
N ILE A 37 1.58 -1.27 2.09
CA ILE A 37 2.26 -2.40 2.76
C ILE A 37 1.35 -3.62 2.84
N LEU A 38 0.06 -3.44 3.16
CA LEU A 38 -0.89 -4.55 3.20
C LEU A 38 -1.01 -5.25 1.83
N TRP A 39 -0.94 -4.50 0.73
CA TRP A 39 -0.92 -5.08 -0.62
C TRP A 39 0.38 -5.81 -0.98
N THR A 40 1.45 -5.62 -0.22
CA THR A 40 2.67 -6.44 -0.36
C THR A 40 2.56 -7.80 0.32
N ALA A 41 1.62 -7.93 1.27
CA ALA A 41 1.48 -9.11 2.11
C ALA A 41 0.65 -10.22 1.41
N PRO A 42 0.74 -11.48 1.91
CA PRO A 42 -0.16 -12.54 1.48
C PRO A 42 -1.64 -12.14 1.64
N PHE A 43 -2.50 -12.72 0.80
CA PHE A 43 -3.93 -12.42 0.75
C PHE A 43 -4.61 -12.45 2.13
N ASP A 44 -4.34 -13.42 3.00
CA ASP A 44 -4.99 -13.53 4.30
C ASP A 44 -4.78 -12.28 5.18
N ILE A 45 -3.57 -11.70 5.12
CA ILE A 45 -3.21 -10.50 5.86
C ILE A 45 -3.90 -9.28 5.24
N ALA A 46 -3.88 -9.16 3.91
CA ALA A 46 -4.55 -8.06 3.22
C ALA A 46 -6.07 -8.09 3.43
N PHE A 47 -6.67 -9.28 3.35
CA PHE A 47 -8.12 -9.49 3.46
C PHE A 47 -8.67 -9.06 4.81
N LEU A 48 -7.97 -9.38 5.91
CA LEU A 48 -8.36 -8.94 7.24
C LEU A 48 -7.86 -7.52 7.56
N GLY A 49 -6.64 -7.20 7.16
CA GLY A 49 -5.96 -5.96 7.51
C GLY A 49 -6.59 -4.74 6.86
N VAL A 50 -7.05 -4.84 5.62
CA VAL A 50 -7.66 -3.71 4.90
C VAL A 50 -8.96 -3.25 5.56
N PRO A 51 -9.97 -4.10 5.83
CA PRO A 51 -11.17 -3.70 6.57
C PRO A 51 -10.86 -3.09 7.94
N VAL A 52 -9.94 -3.69 8.70
CA VAL A 52 -9.53 -3.17 10.02
C VAL A 52 -8.91 -1.77 9.89
N LEU A 53 -8.03 -1.57 8.91
CA LEU A 53 -7.42 -0.27 8.64
C LEU A 53 -8.46 0.80 8.31
N PHE A 54 -9.45 0.48 7.45
CA PHE A 54 -10.54 1.41 7.13
C PHE A 54 -11.42 1.73 8.33
N LEU A 55 -11.72 0.75 9.20
CA LEU A 55 -12.48 0.98 10.43
C LEU A 55 -11.74 1.93 11.38
N VAL A 56 -10.45 1.67 11.63
CA VAL A 56 -9.61 2.53 12.48
C VAL A 56 -9.52 3.94 11.90
N TRP A 57 -9.39 4.07 10.58
CA TRP A 57 -9.38 5.34 9.88
C TRP A 57 -10.68 6.12 10.06
N ALA A 58 -11.82 5.47 9.83
CA ALA A 58 -13.14 6.08 9.94
C ALA A 58 -13.41 6.57 11.38
N CYS A 59 -13.12 5.72 12.38
CA CYS A 59 -13.23 6.08 13.79
C CYS A 59 -12.34 7.30 14.14
N SER A 60 -11.12 7.34 13.62
CA SER A 60 -10.18 8.45 13.84
C SER A 60 -10.67 9.75 13.19
N ALA A 61 -11.24 9.67 11.99
CA ALA A 61 -11.80 10.83 11.29
C ALA A 61 -13.03 11.39 12.03
N LEU A 62 -13.93 10.53 12.53
CA LEU A 62 -15.09 10.96 13.33
C LEU A 62 -14.65 11.64 14.64
N LEU A 63 -13.66 11.07 15.33
CA LEU A 63 -13.08 11.68 16.52
C LEU A 63 -12.48 13.06 16.21
N ALA A 64 -11.74 13.18 15.11
CA ALA A 64 -11.14 14.45 14.68
C ALA A 64 -12.21 15.52 14.38
N ILE A 65 -13.33 15.15 13.74
CA ILE A 65 -14.46 16.06 13.51
C ILE A 65 -15.04 16.57 14.84
N GLY A 66 -15.31 15.67 15.80
CA GLY A 66 -15.83 16.07 17.11
C GLY A 66 -14.89 17.02 17.85
N LEU A 67 -13.58 16.75 17.81
CA LEU A 67 -12.55 17.61 18.39
C LEU A 67 -12.41 18.95 17.66
N ALA A 68 -12.56 18.98 16.34
CA ALA A 68 -12.55 20.20 15.54
C ALA A 68 -13.72 21.11 15.91
N ILE A 69 -14.93 20.56 16.02
CA ILE A 69 -16.15 21.30 16.42
C ILE A 69 -15.98 21.86 17.85
N SER A 70 -15.51 21.05 18.79
CA SER A 70 -15.25 21.50 20.17
C SER A 70 -14.19 22.60 20.24
N SER A 71 -13.12 22.47 19.44
CA SER A 71 -12.05 23.48 19.36
C SER A 71 -12.53 24.79 18.71
N ALA A 72 -13.40 24.71 17.71
CA ALA A 72 -14.02 25.88 17.07
C ALA A 72 -14.94 26.62 18.06
N ARG A 73 -15.74 25.88 18.85
CA ARG A 73 -16.60 26.47 19.91
C ARG A 73 -15.78 27.21 20.98
N THR A 74 -14.60 26.70 21.30
CA THR A 74 -13.67 27.33 22.25
C THR A 74 -12.78 28.41 21.62
N ARG A 75 -13.07 28.84 20.37
CA ARG A 75 -12.32 29.84 19.59
C ARG A 75 -10.83 29.51 19.38
N LYS A 76 -10.45 28.23 19.52
CA LYS A 76 -9.09 27.74 19.26
C LYS A 76 -8.90 27.38 17.79
N TRP A 77 -8.93 28.39 16.92
CA TRP A 77 -8.93 28.23 15.46
C TRP A 77 -7.76 27.44 14.90
N ARG A 78 -6.55 27.63 15.44
CA ARG A 78 -5.36 26.87 15.01
C ARG A 78 -5.54 25.36 15.19
N ARG A 79 -6.12 24.95 16.32
CA ARG A 79 -6.40 23.53 16.62
C ARG A 79 -7.54 22.99 15.76
N ALA A 80 -8.57 23.81 15.52
CA ALA A 80 -9.66 23.43 14.63
C ALA A 80 -9.14 23.13 13.21
N ILE A 81 -8.29 24.00 12.65
CA ILE A 81 -7.70 23.80 11.31
C ILE A 81 -6.87 22.51 11.26
N ALA A 82 -6.00 22.28 12.24
CA ALA A 82 -5.18 21.06 12.28
C ALA A 82 -6.03 19.77 12.37
N MET A 83 -7.11 19.79 13.15
CA MET A 83 -8.04 18.66 13.29
C MET A 83 -8.89 18.43 12.03
N SER A 84 -9.12 19.46 11.21
CA SER A 84 -9.84 19.34 9.95
C SER A 84 -9.03 18.66 8.84
N VAL A 85 -7.71 18.52 8.97
CA VAL A 85 -6.87 17.87 7.95
C VAL A 85 -7.32 16.44 7.69
N LEU A 86 -7.46 15.63 8.75
CA LEU A 86 -7.85 14.23 8.62
C LEU A 86 -9.21 14.03 7.92
N PRO A 87 -10.32 14.67 8.34
CA PRO A 87 -11.60 14.50 7.65
C PRO A 87 -11.58 15.04 6.21
N LEU A 88 -10.85 16.14 5.94
CA LEU A 88 -10.68 16.61 4.56
C LEU A 88 -9.92 15.59 3.71
N THR A 89 -8.83 15.00 4.23
CA THR A 89 -8.10 13.95 3.53
C THR A 89 -8.96 12.70 3.30
N THR A 90 -9.81 12.34 4.27
CA THR A 90 -10.77 11.24 4.13
C THR A 90 -11.77 11.52 3.02
N LEU A 91 -12.33 12.73 2.94
CA LEU A 91 -13.26 13.10 1.87
C LEU A 91 -12.59 13.02 0.49
N VAL A 92 -11.36 13.53 0.35
CA VAL A 92 -10.59 13.43 -0.89
C VAL A 92 -10.31 11.98 -1.26
N ALA A 93 -9.94 11.14 -0.29
CA ALA A 93 -9.69 9.73 -0.50
C ALA A 93 -10.96 8.98 -0.95
N ILE A 94 -12.12 9.27 -0.35
CA ILE A 94 -13.41 8.70 -0.75
C ILE A 94 -13.78 9.15 -2.17
N ALA A 95 -13.66 10.44 -2.48
CA ALA A 95 -13.95 10.98 -3.80
C ALA A 95 -13.06 10.36 -4.90
N ASN A 96 -11.86 9.90 -4.54
CA ASN A 96 -10.89 9.28 -5.44
C ASN A 96 -10.67 7.79 -5.14
N ALA A 97 -11.64 7.11 -4.51
CA ALA A 97 -11.43 5.77 -3.95
C ALA A 97 -10.90 4.77 -4.98
N GLY A 98 -11.44 4.77 -6.21
CA GLY A 98 -10.96 3.87 -7.27
C GLY A 98 -9.49 4.11 -7.66
N THR A 99 -9.07 5.37 -7.75
CA THR A 99 -7.67 5.73 -8.05
C THR A 99 -6.75 5.38 -6.90
N VAL A 100 -7.12 5.73 -5.66
CA VAL A 100 -6.34 5.42 -4.46
C VAL A 100 -6.15 3.92 -4.32
N TRP A 101 -7.23 3.16 -4.48
CA TRP A 101 -7.20 1.69 -4.42
C TRP A 101 -6.29 1.10 -5.47
N ARG A 102 -6.46 1.50 -6.74
CA ARG A 102 -5.64 1.01 -7.85
C ARG A 102 -4.16 1.32 -7.64
N LEU A 103 -3.83 2.55 -7.27
CA LEU A 103 -2.44 2.96 -7.04
C LEU A 103 -1.81 2.23 -5.85
N ALA A 104 -2.55 2.07 -4.75
CA ALA A 104 -2.05 1.37 -3.57
C ALA A 104 -1.74 -0.09 -3.89
N MET A 105 -2.64 -0.76 -4.62
CA MET A 105 -2.49 -2.13 -5.05
C MET A 105 -1.31 -2.29 -6.04
N GLU A 106 -1.26 -1.51 -7.13
CA GLU A 106 -0.17 -1.57 -8.11
C GLU A 106 1.20 -1.30 -7.48
N THR A 107 1.26 -0.35 -6.53
CA THR A 107 2.49 -0.04 -5.79
C THR A 107 2.87 -1.20 -4.89
N GLY A 108 1.91 -1.78 -4.16
CA GLY A 108 2.14 -2.94 -3.30
C GLY A 108 2.62 -4.16 -4.07
N GLU A 109 2.01 -4.46 -5.21
CA GLU A 109 2.42 -5.57 -6.08
C GLU A 109 3.86 -5.39 -6.61
N ARG A 110 4.23 -4.17 -7.00
CA ARG A 110 5.61 -3.87 -7.41
C ARG A 110 6.60 -4.00 -6.27
N LEU A 111 6.24 -3.54 -5.07
CA LEU A 111 7.08 -3.71 -3.88
C LEU A 111 7.24 -5.17 -3.51
N HIS A 112 6.18 -5.98 -3.59
CA HIS A 112 6.23 -7.43 -3.40
C HIS A 112 7.23 -8.07 -4.36
N PHE A 113 7.12 -7.76 -5.66
CA PHE A 113 8.07 -8.24 -6.65
C PHE A 113 9.50 -7.84 -6.30
N GLN A 114 9.77 -6.57 -5.98
CA GLN A 114 11.12 -6.12 -5.65
C GLN A 114 11.67 -6.83 -4.41
N ALA A 115 10.84 -7.06 -3.39
CA ALA A 115 11.22 -7.76 -2.17
C ALA A 115 11.55 -9.24 -2.43
N LEU A 116 10.79 -9.93 -3.28
CA LEU A 116 10.94 -11.36 -3.54
C LEU A 116 11.74 -11.69 -4.81
N ARG A 117 12.18 -10.70 -5.57
CA ARG A 117 12.88 -10.89 -6.86
C ARG A 117 14.04 -11.87 -6.76
N GLN A 118 14.84 -11.79 -5.70
CA GLN A 118 15.97 -12.72 -5.51
C GLN A 118 15.51 -14.16 -5.30
N SER A 119 14.41 -14.37 -4.56
CA SER A 119 13.82 -15.70 -4.39
C SER A 119 13.33 -16.26 -5.73
N TYR A 120 12.66 -15.44 -6.54
CA TYR A 120 12.19 -15.86 -7.86
C TYR A 120 13.35 -16.26 -8.77
N LEU A 121 14.45 -15.50 -8.78
CA LEU A 121 15.65 -15.84 -9.54
C LEU A 121 16.29 -17.15 -9.05
N GLN A 122 16.31 -17.41 -7.74
CA GLN A 122 16.79 -18.68 -7.20
C GLN A 122 15.92 -19.84 -7.64
N ASP A 123 14.60 -19.69 -7.65
CA ASP A 123 13.68 -20.73 -8.15
C ASP A 123 13.84 -20.96 -9.66
N LEU A 124 14.03 -19.89 -10.45
CA LEU A 124 14.33 -20.00 -11.88
C LEU A 124 15.63 -20.75 -12.17
N SER A 125 16.63 -20.63 -11.30
CA SER A 125 17.91 -21.34 -11.46
C SER A 125 17.78 -22.86 -11.29
N LYS A 126 16.71 -23.33 -10.63
CA LYS A 126 16.40 -24.75 -10.42
C LYS A 126 15.63 -25.36 -11.60
N LEU A 127 15.07 -24.54 -12.49
CA LEU A 127 14.34 -25.03 -13.65
C LEU A 127 15.29 -25.66 -14.67
N PRO A 128 14.90 -26.79 -15.30
CA PRO A 128 15.74 -27.44 -16.29
C PRO A 128 15.95 -26.53 -17.50
N SER A 129 17.18 -26.49 -18.00
CA SER A 129 17.51 -25.85 -19.28
C SER A 129 17.40 -26.90 -20.39
N SER A 130 16.18 -27.34 -20.70
CA SER A 130 15.90 -28.43 -21.67
C SER A 130 15.81 -27.97 -23.12
N GLY A 131 16.30 -26.75 -23.44
CA GLY A 131 16.22 -26.16 -24.77
C GLY A 131 14.88 -25.48 -25.10
N GLU A 132 13.88 -25.58 -24.21
CA GLU A 132 12.64 -24.82 -24.28
C GLU A 132 12.73 -23.55 -23.41
N PRO A 133 12.04 -22.45 -23.79
CA PRO A 133 11.96 -21.25 -22.94
C PRO A 133 11.33 -21.56 -21.58
N ARG A 134 11.98 -21.12 -20.50
CA ARG A 134 11.51 -21.32 -19.14
C ARG A 134 10.26 -20.49 -18.86
N PHE A 135 9.34 -21.10 -18.11
CA PHE A 135 8.12 -20.47 -17.64
C PHE A 135 7.93 -20.78 -16.15
N ALA A 136 7.56 -19.76 -15.37
CA ALA A 136 7.25 -19.92 -13.95
C ALA A 136 6.16 -18.94 -13.53
N ILE A 137 5.37 -19.34 -12.54
CA ILE A 137 4.32 -18.53 -11.94
C ILE A 137 4.40 -18.60 -10.41
N TRP A 138 4.45 -17.44 -9.76
CA TRP A 138 4.39 -17.33 -8.30
C TRP A 138 3.13 -16.56 -7.92
N ARG A 139 2.25 -17.21 -7.17
CA ARG A 139 0.97 -16.65 -6.73
C ARG A 139 1.06 -16.22 -5.28
N TRP A 140 0.46 -15.08 -4.95
CA TRP A 140 0.30 -14.65 -3.56
C TRP A 140 -1.05 -13.95 -3.28
N GLY A 141 -1.88 -13.74 -4.31
CA GLY A 141 -3.26 -13.30 -4.15
C GLY A 141 -4.21 -14.43 -3.72
N GLY A 142 -5.51 -14.13 -3.62
CA GLY A 142 -6.52 -15.07 -3.12
C GLY A 142 -7.90 -14.86 -3.75
N PHE A 143 -8.95 -15.24 -3.01
CA PHE A 143 -10.31 -15.47 -3.53
C PHE A 143 -10.85 -14.27 -4.35
N GLY A 144 -11.18 -14.52 -5.63
CA GLY A 144 -11.82 -13.55 -6.53
C GLY A 144 -10.92 -12.50 -7.20
N ILE A 145 -9.75 -12.20 -6.64
CA ILE A 145 -8.70 -11.37 -7.25
C ILE A 145 -7.36 -11.96 -6.84
N SER A 146 -6.81 -12.81 -7.70
CA SER A 146 -5.50 -13.39 -7.48
C SER A 146 -4.44 -12.60 -8.23
N HIS A 147 -3.27 -12.48 -7.61
CA HIS A 147 -2.14 -11.71 -8.10
C HIS A 147 -0.98 -12.69 -8.25
N ALA A 148 -0.29 -12.60 -9.37
CA ALA A 148 0.86 -13.43 -9.64
C ALA A 148 1.94 -12.69 -10.42
N VAL A 149 3.18 -13.13 -10.20
CA VAL A 149 4.33 -12.78 -11.02
C VAL A 149 4.55 -13.99 -11.92
N VAL A 150 4.67 -13.71 -13.21
CA VAL A 150 5.06 -14.68 -14.21
C VAL A 150 6.43 -14.34 -14.72
N TYR A 151 7.25 -15.36 -14.90
CA TYR A 151 8.45 -15.28 -15.72
C TYR A 151 8.19 -16.04 -17.01
N ASP A 152 8.39 -15.38 -18.14
CA ASP A 152 8.27 -15.97 -19.48
C ASP A 152 9.49 -15.61 -20.32
N GLU A 153 10.45 -16.53 -20.40
CA GLU A 153 11.71 -16.34 -21.15
C GLU A 153 11.50 -16.03 -22.64
N SER A 154 10.33 -16.39 -23.19
CA SER A 154 10.00 -16.12 -24.59
C SER A 154 9.34 -14.75 -24.83
N ASP A 155 8.95 -14.04 -23.76
CA ASP A 155 8.16 -12.80 -23.80
C ASP A 155 6.84 -12.91 -24.59
N GLU A 156 6.38 -14.13 -24.91
CA GLU A 156 5.16 -14.33 -25.69
C GLU A 156 3.91 -13.89 -24.93
N ILE A 157 3.94 -13.85 -23.60
CA ILE A 157 2.86 -13.29 -22.77
C ILE A 157 2.53 -11.82 -23.10
N ALA A 158 3.49 -11.06 -23.63
CA ALA A 158 3.29 -9.67 -24.04
C ALA A 158 2.79 -9.52 -25.48
N LEU A 159 2.79 -10.61 -26.26
CA LEU A 159 2.36 -10.60 -27.66
C LEU A 159 0.84 -10.63 -27.75
N SER A 160 0.32 -9.97 -28.79
CA SER A 160 -1.12 -10.03 -29.13
C SER A 160 -1.56 -11.43 -29.57
N GLU A 161 -0.65 -12.23 -30.10
CA GLU A 161 -0.90 -13.59 -30.56
C GLU A 161 0.24 -14.51 -30.07
N GLN A 162 -0.10 -15.47 -29.21
CA GLN A 162 0.86 -16.43 -28.67
C GLN A 162 0.91 -17.69 -29.54
N SER A 163 2.10 -18.27 -29.66
CA SER A 163 2.33 -19.49 -30.43
C SER A 163 1.58 -20.69 -29.84
N SER A 164 1.32 -21.70 -30.68
CA SER A 164 0.73 -22.96 -30.23
C SER A 164 1.61 -23.69 -29.22
N ALA A 165 2.93 -23.61 -29.38
CA ALA A 165 3.91 -24.18 -28.45
C ALA A 165 3.82 -23.51 -27.07
N TRP A 166 3.74 -22.18 -27.02
CA TRP A 166 3.57 -21.44 -25.78
C TRP A 166 2.25 -21.77 -25.08
N LYS A 167 1.14 -21.74 -25.82
CA LYS A 167 -0.19 -22.08 -25.28
C LYS A 167 -0.22 -23.49 -24.69
N LYS A 168 0.45 -24.45 -25.33
CA LYS A 168 0.58 -25.83 -24.82
C LYS A 168 1.40 -25.89 -23.53
N ARG A 169 2.48 -25.11 -23.42
CA ARG A 169 3.34 -25.05 -22.24
C ARG A 169 2.63 -24.45 -21.02
N VAL A 170 1.76 -23.47 -21.23
CA VAL A 170 1.03 -22.79 -20.14
C VAL A 170 -0.40 -23.31 -19.92
N ALA A 171 -0.83 -24.33 -20.68
CA ALA A 171 -2.22 -24.80 -20.71
C ALA A 171 -2.78 -25.16 -19.33
N ASP A 172 -1.95 -25.77 -18.48
CA ASP A 172 -2.32 -26.20 -17.12
C ASP A 172 -2.16 -25.08 -16.08
N THR A 173 -2.02 -23.83 -16.52
CA THR A 173 -1.87 -22.66 -15.66
C THR A 173 -3.02 -21.68 -15.87
N GLU A 174 -3.26 -20.81 -14.89
CA GLU A 174 -4.28 -19.74 -15.01
C GLU A 174 -4.04 -18.82 -16.21
N VAL A 175 -2.78 -18.64 -16.63
CA VAL A 175 -2.45 -17.85 -17.82
C VAL A 175 -2.97 -18.50 -19.09
N GLY A 176 -2.85 -19.83 -19.19
CA GLY A 176 -3.37 -20.60 -20.32
C GLY A 176 -4.90 -20.67 -20.32
N MET A 177 -5.52 -20.79 -19.14
CA MET A 177 -6.98 -20.94 -19.02
C MET A 177 -7.74 -19.62 -19.16
N CYS A 178 -7.28 -18.54 -18.50
CA CYS A 178 -7.99 -17.26 -18.48
C CYS A 178 -7.54 -16.30 -19.60
N GLY A 179 -6.43 -16.60 -20.26
CA GLY A 179 -5.79 -15.72 -21.23
C GLY A 179 -4.57 -15.00 -20.66
N ALA A 180 -3.68 -14.64 -21.58
CA ALA A 180 -2.40 -14.01 -21.29
C ALA A 180 -2.55 -12.49 -21.28
N TRP A 181 -2.49 -11.86 -20.11
CA TRP A 181 -2.25 -10.42 -20.00
C TRP A 181 -1.44 -10.11 -18.76
N GLY A 182 -0.48 -9.20 -18.90
CA GLY A 182 0.37 -8.77 -17.81
C GLY A 182 0.97 -7.40 -18.05
N THR A 183 1.35 -6.72 -16.97
CA THR A 183 2.17 -5.52 -17.05
C THR A 183 3.64 -5.90 -16.88
N PRO A 184 4.54 -5.42 -17.75
CA PRO A 184 5.95 -5.79 -17.67
C PRO A 184 6.59 -5.20 -16.41
N LEU A 185 7.36 -6.04 -15.72
CA LEU A 185 8.21 -5.68 -14.59
C LEU A 185 9.71 -5.64 -14.99
N GLY A 186 10.02 -6.09 -16.21
CA GLY A 186 11.37 -6.14 -16.78
C GLY A 186 12.05 -7.50 -16.59
N SER A 187 13.09 -7.79 -17.40
CA SER A 187 13.83 -9.07 -17.36
C SER A 187 12.91 -10.30 -17.48
N HIS A 188 11.97 -10.29 -18.44
CA HIS A 188 10.98 -11.36 -18.66
C HIS A 188 9.96 -11.58 -17.54
N PHE A 189 9.92 -10.69 -16.53
CA PHE A 189 8.90 -10.73 -15.49
C PHE A 189 7.69 -9.88 -15.85
N TYR A 190 6.51 -10.42 -15.53
CA TYR A 190 5.21 -9.82 -15.77
C TYR A 190 4.35 -9.93 -14.53
N LEU A 191 3.70 -8.84 -14.16
CA LEU A 191 2.66 -8.83 -13.15
C LEU A 191 1.33 -9.14 -13.82
N ILE A 192 0.67 -10.20 -13.38
CA ILE A 192 -0.63 -10.63 -13.92
C ILE A 192 -1.67 -10.66 -12.81
N ARG A 193 -2.93 -10.44 -13.20
CA ARG A 193 -4.07 -10.74 -12.35
C ARG A 193 -4.66 -12.06 -12.81
N THR A 194 -4.85 -12.96 -11.88
CA THR A 194 -5.45 -14.27 -12.09
C THR A 194 -6.81 -14.35 -11.42
N GLY A 195 -7.66 -15.24 -11.94
CA GLY A 195 -9.09 -15.24 -11.64
C GLY A 195 -9.88 -14.96 -12.92
N CYS A 196 -10.22 -16.04 -13.60
CA CYS A 196 -11.49 -16.17 -14.27
C CYS A 196 -12.45 -16.91 -13.30
#